data_AF-A0A4Y9QB16-F1
#
_entry.id   AF-A0A4Y9QB16-F1
#
_cell.length_a   1.000
_cell.length_b   1.000
_cell.length_c   1.000
_cell.angle_alpha   90.00
_cell.angle_beta   90.00
_cell.angle_gamma   90.00
#
_symmetry.space_group_name_H-M   'P 1'
#
loop_
_entity.id
_entity.type
_entity.pdbx_description
1 polymer ?
#
loop_
_entity_poly.entity_id
_entity_poly.type
_entity_poly.pdbx_seq_one_letter_code
_entity_poly.pdbx_strand_id
1 'polypeptide(L)'
;MFRQANSDGRGQQCTGHHREAPRGDLGASGAGHAGSVQIDTQLNHSKCRISRGYGPRVTSSTPPLLRTYVDETGDRGRSGKSSRFFAMVGVTIADEDDHLLRSAVQTARQLFGVPSTKPLHWADHVKTFARRQAMTSLLVPVPALVNIVIFEKASIPTGAVLLTDQSRFYNYAAGMLMERILLTAKYWAGGPRDVIVNFGHVRGFNHQETQKYFNLKEQQDPAWVPWARLHGQPKFLGMGSLDGLQAADQYAGMLSAAMVADPYGGYEEHHLLAIRHRIRRNPQGKCEGFGFKAMVGPATLQSYPWWPAGGL
;
A
#
# COMPACT_ATOMS: atom_id res chain seq x y z
N MET A 1 5.22 -45.86 25.53
CA MET A 1 5.06 -45.74 27.00
C MET A 1 5.25 -44.27 27.35
N PHE A 2 4.32 -43.71 28.14
CA PHE A 2 4.10 -42.27 28.49
C PHE A 2 3.40 -41.41 27.42
N ARG A 3 2.35 -40.64 27.72
CA ARG A 3 1.25 -40.67 28.69
C ARG A 3 0.22 -39.69 28.11
N GLN A 4 -1.04 -40.12 27.94
CA GLN A 4 -2.18 -39.25 27.65
C GLN A 4 -2.57 -38.48 28.92
N ALA A 5 -2.99 -37.22 28.77
CA ALA A 5 -3.74 -36.50 29.77
C ALA A 5 -4.96 -35.84 29.11
N ASN A 6 -6.13 -36.42 29.41
CA ASN A 6 -7.43 -35.78 29.28
C ASN A 6 -7.60 -34.74 30.39
N SER A 7 -8.29 -33.65 30.09
CA SER A 7 -9.01 -32.88 31.10
C SER A 7 -10.24 -32.21 30.46
N ASP A 8 -11.39 -32.83 30.68
CA ASP A 8 -12.70 -32.18 30.73
C ASP A 8 -12.62 -31.05 31.80
N GLY A 9 -13.19 -29.86 31.61
CA GLY A 9 -14.60 -29.63 31.37
C GLY A 9 -15.27 -29.28 32.70
N ARG A 10 -15.40 -27.98 33.01
CA ARG A 10 -16.44 -27.45 33.91
C ARG A 10 -16.56 -25.94 33.75
N GLY A 11 -17.74 -25.52 33.29
CA GLY A 11 -18.11 -24.12 33.15
C GLY A 11 -18.41 -23.46 34.48
N GLN A 12 -18.17 -22.16 34.53
CA GLN A 12 -18.70 -21.26 35.54
C GLN A 12 -19.36 -20.09 34.82
N GLN A 13 -20.69 -20.02 34.94
CA GLN A 13 -21.50 -18.88 34.56
C GLN A 13 -21.24 -17.76 35.58
N CYS A 14 -20.78 -16.60 35.12
CA CYS A 14 -20.77 -15.38 35.89
C CYS A 14 -22.00 -14.54 35.52
N THR A 15 -23.03 -14.61 36.36
CA THR A 15 -24.14 -13.65 36.37
C THR A 15 -23.71 -12.41 37.15
N GLY A 16 -23.35 -11.34 36.43
CA GLY A 16 -22.96 -10.04 37.00
C GLY A 16 -24.07 -9.00 36.80
N HIS A 17 -24.52 -8.44 37.92
CA HIS A 17 -25.63 -7.51 38.08
C HIS A 17 -25.58 -6.24 37.20
N HIS A 18 -26.73 -5.91 36.60
CA HIS A 18 -27.08 -4.57 36.17
C HIS A 18 -27.08 -3.61 37.38
N ARG A 19 -26.31 -2.53 37.30
CA ARG A 19 -26.54 -1.31 38.09
C ARG A 19 -26.87 -0.18 37.11
N GLU A 20 -28.09 0.32 37.24
CA GLU A 20 -28.56 1.55 36.62
C GLU A 20 -27.76 2.75 37.17
N ALA A 21 -27.31 3.61 36.27
CA ALA A 21 -26.72 4.90 36.62
C ALA A 21 -27.80 6.00 36.55
N PRO A 22 -27.76 7.00 37.45
CA PRO A 22 -28.77 8.04 37.51
C PRO A 22 -28.64 9.04 36.34
N ARG A 23 -29.80 9.44 35.81
CA ARG A 23 -29.94 10.56 34.87
C ARG A 23 -29.63 11.87 35.60
N GLY A 24 -28.55 12.53 35.20
CA GLY A 24 -28.25 13.90 35.59
C GLY A 24 -28.75 14.87 34.51
N ASP A 25 -29.68 15.74 34.91
CA ASP A 25 -30.09 16.93 34.17
C ASP A 25 -28.89 17.88 33.98
N LEU A 26 -28.68 18.34 32.75
CA LEU A 26 -27.87 19.52 32.46
C LEU A 26 -28.66 20.49 31.59
N GLY A 27 -29.01 21.62 32.20
CA GLY A 27 -29.64 22.76 31.57
C GLY A 27 -28.67 23.64 30.78
N ALA A 28 -29.23 24.17 29.69
CA ALA A 28 -29.13 25.53 29.17
C ALA A 28 -27.79 26.29 29.01
N SER A 29 -27.69 26.82 27.78
CA SER A 29 -27.22 28.17 27.38
C SER A 29 -25.81 28.29 26.79
N GLY A 30 -25.73 29.06 25.70
CA GLY A 30 -24.46 29.54 25.13
C GLY A 30 -24.46 29.65 23.61
N ALA A 31 -25.25 30.57 23.05
CA ALA A 31 -25.12 31.00 21.67
C ALA A 31 -23.82 31.80 21.49
N GLY A 32 -22.91 31.34 20.63
CA GLY A 32 -21.67 32.02 20.26
C GLY A 32 -21.61 32.26 18.76
N HIS A 33 -21.59 33.54 18.37
CA HIS A 33 -21.41 34.03 17.00
C HIS A 33 -20.11 33.52 16.35
N ALA A 34 -20.22 32.92 15.17
CA ALA A 34 -19.08 32.68 14.28
C ALA A 34 -19.04 33.77 13.19
N GLY A 35 -18.07 34.67 13.29
CA GLY A 35 -17.75 35.64 12.26
C GLY A 35 -17.11 34.97 11.05
N SER A 36 -17.68 35.19 9.88
CA SER A 36 -17.13 34.75 8.59
C SER A 36 -15.95 35.65 8.18
N VAL A 37 -14.76 35.05 8.03
CA VAL A 37 -13.61 35.70 7.40
C VAL A 37 -13.63 35.36 5.91
N GLN A 38 -13.97 36.33 5.06
CA GLN A 38 -13.75 36.25 3.61
C GLN A 38 -12.27 36.49 3.32
N ILE A 39 -11.59 35.47 2.80
CA ILE A 39 -10.23 35.58 2.27
C ILE A 39 -10.35 35.71 0.75
N ASP A 40 -10.18 36.94 0.26
CA ASP A 40 -10.15 37.28 -1.16
C ASP A 40 -8.76 36.94 -1.72
N THR A 41 -8.67 35.95 -2.59
CA THR A 41 -7.40 35.54 -3.26
C THR A 41 -7.50 35.82 -4.75
N GLN A 42 -7.15 37.06 -5.14
CA GLN A 42 -6.93 37.41 -6.54
C GLN A 42 -5.54 36.94 -7.00
N LEU A 43 -5.50 35.87 -7.78
CA LEU A 43 -4.30 35.39 -8.49
C LEU A 43 -4.23 36.04 -9.87
N ASN A 44 -3.31 37.00 -10.01
CA ASN A 44 -2.94 37.63 -11.28
C ASN A 44 -2.09 36.67 -12.13
N HIS A 45 -2.63 36.21 -13.26
CA HIS A 45 -1.89 35.44 -14.26
C HIS A 45 -1.35 36.35 -15.37
N SER A 46 -0.12 36.83 -15.19
CA SER A 46 0.66 37.51 -16.23
C SER A 46 1.19 36.52 -17.27
N LYS A 47 0.70 36.62 -18.51
CA LYS A 47 1.12 35.80 -19.66
C LYS A 47 2.44 36.33 -20.24
N CYS A 48 3.53 35.61 -20.02
CA CYS A 48 4.79 35.78 -20.75
C CYS A 48 4.77 34.90 -22.02
N ARG A 49 4.86 35.51 -23.21
CA ARG A 49 4.78 34.83 -24.51
C ARG A 49 6.16 34.81 -25.16
N ILE A 50 6.87 33.69 -25.02
CA ILE A 50 8.18 33.45 -25.65
C ILE A 50 7.95 32.77 -27.02
N SER A 51 8.38 33.41 -28.10
CA SER A 51 8.40 32.88 -29.47
C SER A 51 9.49 31.83 -29.64
N ARG A 52 9.14 30.64 -30.15
CA ARG A 52 10.07 29.54 -30.43
C ARG A 52 10.42 29.49 -31.91
N GLY A 53 11.72 29.57 -32.21
CA GLY A 53 12.28 29.23 -33.52
C GLY A 53 12.21 27.74 -33.82
N TYR A 54 11.88 27.40 -35.07
CA TYR A 54 11.85 26.04 -35.61
C TYR A 54 13.26 25.64 -36.06
N GLY A 55 13.98 24.89 -35.23
CA GLY A 55 15.12 24.07 -35.67
C GLY A 55 14.69 22.60 -35.81
N PRO A 56 15.36 21.81 -36.68
CA PRO A 56 15.07 20.39 -36.85
C PRO A 56 15.32 19.64 -35.53
N ARG A 57 14.24 19.10 -34.97
CA ARG A 57 14.21 18.45 -33.66
C ARG A 57 14.70 17.02 -33.81
N VAL A 58 15.96 16.74 -33.47
CA VAL A 58 16.44 15.38 -33.25
C VAL A 58 15.83 14.90 -31.93
N THR A 59 14.61 14.34 -31.97
CA THR A 59 13.92 13.82 -30.78
C THR A 59 14.35 12.38 -30.51
N SER A 60 15.60 12.17 -30.11
CA SER A 60 15.95 10.96 -29.34
C SER A 60 15.52 11.16 -27.88
N SER A 61 14.26 11.52 -27.65
CA SER A 61 13.76 11.73 -26.29
C SER A 61 13.41 10.37 -25.71
N THR A 62 14.35 9.78 -24.98
CA THR A 62 14.05 8.69 -24.05
C THR A 62 12.80 9.08 -23.25
N PRO A 63 11.78 8.21 -23.15
CA PRO A 63 10.58 8.52 -22.39
C PRO A 63 10.94 8.92 -20.95
N PRO A 64 10.20 9.87 -20.34
CA PRO A 64 10.37 10.16 -18.92
C PRO A 64 10.22 8.89 -18.09
N LEU A 65 10.95 8.80 -16.99
CA LEU A 65 11.01 7.61 -16.16
C LEU A 65 10.08 7.71 -14.95
N LEU A 66 9.63 6.54 -14.49
CA LEU A 66 9.01 6.31 -13.20
C LEU A 66 9.91 5.39 -12.36
N ARG A 67 9.85 5.55 -11.04
CA ARG A 67 10.40 4.61 -10.07
C ARG A 67 9.27 3.93 -9.33
N THR A 68 9.32 2.61 -9.28
CA THR A 68 8.42 1.83 -8.45
C THR A 68 9.19 1.07 -7.39
N TYR A 69 8.70 1.16 -6.15
CA TYR A 69 9.19 0.45 -4.99
C TYR A 69 8.10 -0.49 -4.49
N VAL A 70 8.45 -1.76 -4.28
CA VAL A 70 7.52 -2.80 -3.87
C VAL A 70 7.93 -3.37 -2.54
N ASP A 71 6.97 -3.52 -1.64
CA ASP A 71 7.11 -4.33 -0.43
C ASP A 71 5.85 -5.17 -0.17
N GLU A 72 5.94 -6.12 0.75
CA GLU A 72 4.83 -6.98 1.13
C GLU A 72 4.40 -6.86 2.59
N THR A 73 3.20 -7.34 2.88
CA THR A 73 2.73 -7.56 4.25
C THR A 73 1.97 -8.87 4.38
N GLY A 74 2.07 -9.48 5.57
CA GLY A 74 1.61 -10.84 5.84
C GLY A 74 2.60 -11.91 5.40
N ASP A 75 2.54 -13.08 6.03
CA ASP A 75 3.40 -14.21 5.65
C ASP A 75 2.75 -15.10 4.59
N ARG A 76 3.60 -15.81 3.85
CA ARG A 76 3.21 -16.78 2.81
C ARG A 76 2.77 -18.13 3.37
N GLY A 77 2.97 -18.36 4.66
CA GLY A 77 2.65 -19.61 5.33
C GLY A 77 1.15 -19.82 5.51
N ARG A 78 0.79 -21.04 5.94
CA ARG A 78 -0.60 -21.46 6.19
C ARG A 78 -0.81 -22.04 7.58
N SER A 79 0.16 -21.87 8.47
CA SER A 79 0.00 -22.32 9.85
C SER A 79 -1.13 -21.53 10.51
N GLY A 80 -1.70 -22.02 11.61
CA GLY A 80 -2.65 -21.23 12.40
C GLY A 80 -2.07 -19.92 12.95
N LYS A 81 -0.73 -19.76 12.91
CA LYS A 81 -0.01 -18.53 13.28
C LYS A 81 0.22 -17.60 12.09
N SER A 82 -0.10 -18.04 10.88
CA SER A 82 0.07 -17.25 9.68
C SER A 82 -1.02 -16.19 9.57
N SER A 83 -0.68 -15.03 9.01
CA SER A 83 -1.60 -13.93 8.72
C SER A 83 -2.80 -14.43 7.91
N ARG A 84 -3.96 -13.80 8.04
CA ARG A 84 -5.12 -14.12 7.17
C ARG A 84 -4.86 -13.73 5.72
N PHE A 85 -4.23 -12.58 5.53
CA PHE A 85 -3.95 -12.00 4.22
C PHE A 85 -2.46 -12.03 3.88
N PHE A 86 -2.18 -12.08 2.59
CA PHE A 86 -0.89 -11.71 2.01
C PHE A 86 -1.13 -10.60 1.00
N ALA A 87 -0.37 -9.52 1.06
CA ALA A 87 -0.52 -8.41 0.15
C ALA A 87 0.83 -7.88 -0.32
N MET A 88 0.86 -7.36 -1.54
CA MET A 88 2.00 -6.60 -2.06
C MET A 88 1.55 -5.21 -2.45
N VAL A 89 2.38 -4.22 -2.14
CA VAL A 89 2.12 -2.81 -2.38
C VAL A 89 3.24 -2.23 -3.23
N GLY A 90 2.89 -1.61 -4.35
CA GLY A 90 3.80 -0.92 -5.24
C GLY A 90 3.58 0.58 -5.20
N VAL A 91 4.59 1.35 -4.80
CA VAL A 91 4.59 2.81 -4.76
C VAL A 91 5.33 3.33 -5.98
N THR A 92 4.61 3.96 -6.91
CA THR A 92 5.13 4.46 -8.18
C THR A 92 5.17 5.98 -8.18
N ILE A 93 6.33 6.57 -8.42
CA ILE A 93 6.55 8.02 -8.43
C ILE A 93 7.29 8.43 -9.70
N ALA A 94 7.05 9.66 -10.17
CA ALA A 94 7.85 10.23 -11.24
C ALA A 94 9.32 10.35 -10.80
N ASP A 95 10.26 10.07 -11.70
CA ASP A 95 11.69 10.11 -11.38
C ASP A 95 12.10 11.49 -10.86
N GLU A 96 11.56 12.55 -11.46
CA GLU A 96 11.76 13.93 -11.04
C GLU A 96 11.25 14.24 -9.62
N ASP A 97 10.24 13.50 -9.14
CA ASP A 97 9.60 13.71 -7.83
C ASP A 97 10.12 12.75 -6.73
N ASP A 98 10.99 11.79 -7.07
CA ASP A 98 11.51 10.77 -6.14
C ASP A 98 12.16 11.38 -4.89
N HIS A 99 12.80 12.54 -5.05
CA HIS A 99 13.41 13.28 -3.95
C HIS A 99 12.40 13.69 -2.86
N LEU A 100 11.13 13.90 -3.20
CA LEU A 100 10.07 14.22 -2.24
C LEU A 100 9.73 13.01 -1.35
N LEU A 101 9.66 11.82 -1.95
CA LEU A 101 9.46 10.56 -1.22
C LEU A 101 10.62 10.30 -0.26
N ARG A 102 11.86 10.49 -0.75
CA ARG A 102 13.08 10.36 0.06
C ARG A 102 13.08 11.35 1.22
N SER A 103 12.72 12.60 0.97
CA SER A 103 12.62 13.63 2.01
C SER A 103 11.63 13.24 3.10
N ALA A 104 10.43 12.74 2.73
CA ALA A 104 9.42 12.31 3.70
C ALA A 104 9.95 11.16 4.60
N VAL A 105 10.64 10.18 4.02
CA VAL A 105 11.27 9.08 4.77
C VAL A 105 12.37 9.59 5.70
N GLN A 106 13.24 10.49 5.23
CA GLN A 106 14.30 11.06 6.06
C GLN A 106 13.76 11.89 7.23
N THR A 107 12.71 12.68 7.00
CA THR A 107 12.00 13.41 8.06
C THR A 107 11.41 12.44 9.10
N ALA A 108 10.77 11.36 8.66
CA ALA A 108 10.24 10.34 9.58
C ALA A 108 11.35 9.67 10.41
N ARG A 109 12.49 9.36 9.80
CA ARG A 109 13.65 8.78 10.49
C ARG A 109 14.16 9.69 11.59
N GLN A 110 14.29 10.98 11.31
CA GLN A 110 14.68 11.98 12.31
C GLN A 110 13.64 12.07 13.43
N LEU A 111 12.36 12.20 13.07
CA LEU A 111 11.25 12.32 14.01
C LEU A 111 11.14 11.12 14.97
N PHE A 112 11.42 9.91 14.47
CA PHE A 112 11.30 8.67 15.25
C PHE A 112 12.61 8.22 15.92
N GLY A 113 13.69 8.99 15.73
CA GLY A 113 15.01 8.68 16.29
C GLY A 113 15.64 7.42 15.68
N VAL A 114 15.42 7.15 14.39
CA VAL A 114 15.98 5.98 13.71
C VAL A 114 17.43 6.27 13.28
N PRO A 115 18.43 5.53 13.79
CA PRO A 115 19.84 5.75 13.42
C PRO A 115 20.05 5.61 11.90
N SER A 116 20.93 6.44 11.31
CA SER A 116 21.26 6.39 9.88
C SER A 116 21.74 5.02 9.38
N THR A 117 22.26 4.19 10.28
CA THR A 117 22.73 2.82 10.01
C THR A 117 21.62 1.77 9.96
N LYS A 118 20.39 2.11 10.32
CA LYS A 118 19.24 1.18 10.33
C LYS A 118 18.16 1.66 9.37
N PRO A 119 17.53 0.79 8.56
CA PRO A 119 16.35 1.16 7.79
C PRO A 119 15.17 1.54 8.70
N LEU A 120 14.33 2.48 8.27
CA LEU A 120 13.02 2.72 8.82
C LEU A 120 12.14 1.51 8.47
N HIS A 121 11.42 1.00 9.46
CA HIS A 121 10.61 -0.20 9.32
C HIS A 121 9.32 -0.01 10.12
N TRP A 122 8.18 -0.31 9.52
CA TRP A 122 6.85 -0.09 10.06
C TRP A 122 6.71 -0.80 11.41
N ALA A 123 7.01 -2.10 11.41
CA ALA A 123 6.81 -2.93 12.59
C ALA A 123 7.80 -2.63 13.71
N ASP A 124 8.95 -1.98 13.44
CA ASP A 124 9.96 -1.68 14.46
C ASP A 124 9.88 -0.26 15.00
N HIS A 125 9.69 0.71 14.10
CA HIS A 125 9.85 2.13 14.39
C HIS A 125 8.52 2.87 14.39
N VAL A 126 7.48 2.34 13.74
CA VAL A 126 6.17 2.97 13.57
C VAL A 126 5.08 2.15 14.29
N LYS A 127 5.41 1.66 15.49
CA LYS A 127 4.57 0.73 16.28
C LYS A 127 3.32 1.36 16.88
N THR A 128 3.38 2.64 17.24
CA THR A 128 2.29 3.31 17.95
C THR A 128 1.40 4.07 16.99
N PHE A 129 0.11 4.18 17.34
CA PHE A 129 -0.86 4.98 16.59
C PHE A 129 -0.33 6.37 16.22
N ALA A 130 0.23 7.11 17.18
CA ALA A 130 0.75 8.46 16.95
C ALA A 130 1.90 8.49 15.93
N ARG A 131 2.80 7.50 15.95
CA ARG A 131 3.87 7.40 14.96
C ARG A 131 3.33 7.03 13.58
N ARG A 132 2.33 6.14 13.50
CA ARG A 132 1.66 5.80 12.24
C ARG A 132 0.96 7.01 11.65
N GLN A 133 0.24 7.77 12.47
CA GLN A 133 -0.41 9.01 12.05
C GLN A 133 0.60 10.04 11.50
N ALA A 134 1.73 10.22 12.20
CA ALA A 134 2.80 11.11 11.75
C ALA A 134 3.42 10.63 10.43
N MET A 135 3.71 9.33 10.30
CA MET A 135 4.24 8.73 9.07
C MET A 135 3.28 8.91 7.89
N THR A 136 1.99 8.62 8.10
CA THR A 136 0.92 8.85 7.11
C THR A 136 0.87 10.31 6.68
N SER A 137 0.94 11.25 7.62
CA SER A 137 0.88 12.69 7.33
C SER A 137 2.06 13.16 6.48
N LEU A 138 3.24 12.55 6.64
CA LEU A 138 4.42 12.83 5.80
C LEU A 138 4.29 12.26 4.38
N LEU A 139 3.60 11.12 4.20
CA LEU A 139 3.46 10.45 2.91
C LEU A 139 2.27 10.91 2.08
N VAL A 140 1.18 11.36 2.71
CA VAL A 140 -0.01 11.91 2.04
C VAL A 140 0.32 12.97 0.95
N PRO A 141 1.18 13.97 1.21
CA PRO A 141 1.47 15.00 0.20
C PRO A 141 2.35 14.51 -0.96
N VAL A 142 3.05 13.38 -0.82
CA VAL A 142 3.97 12.87 -1.85
C VAL A 142 3.19 12.47 -3.11
N PRO A 143 3.58 12.93 -4.32
CA PRO A 143 2.84 12.69 -5.57
C PRO A 143 3.07 11.28 -6.15
N ALA A 144 2.98 10.24 -5.31
CA ALA A 144 3.08 8.85 -5.73
C ALA A 144 1.70 8.24 -6.02
N LEU A 145 1.65 7.26 -6.91
CA LEU A 145 0.52 6.36 -7.09
C LEU A 145 0.80 5.01 -6.43
N VAL A 146 -0.22 4.44 -5.81
CA VAL A 146 -0.15 3.17 -5.09
C VAL A 146 -0.94 2.10 -5.86
N ASN A 147 -0.31 0.95 -6.07
CA ASN A 147 -0.94 -0.28 -6.52
C ASN A 147 -0.91 -1.30 -5.38
N ILE A 148 -2.02 -2.01 -5.17
CA ILE A 148 -2.19 -2.98 -4.10
C ILE A 148 -2.74 -4.27 -4.70
N VAL A 149 -2.10 -5.40 -4.39
CA VAL A 149 -2.59 -6.75 -4.66
C VAL A 149 -2.77 -7.47 -3.34
N ILE A 150 -3.98 -7.97 -3.07
CA ILE A 150 -4.32 -8.66 -1.81
C ILE A 150 -4.84 -10.05 -2.10
N PHE A 151 -4.43 -11.01 -1.28
CA PHE A 151 -4.99 -12.34 -1.21
C PHE A 151 -5.51 -12.64 0.18
N GLU A 152 -6.75 -13.13 0.26
CA GLU A 152 -7.22 -13.85 1.43
C GLU A 152 -6.87 -15.33 1.25
N LYS A 153 -5.99 -15.86 2.10
CA LYS A 153 -5.50 -17.24 1.93
C LYS A 153 -6.60 -18.30 2.04
N ALA A 154 -7.66 -18.01 2.79
CA ALA A 154 -8.83 -18.88 2.93
C ALA A 154 -9.71 -18.92 1.66
N SER A 155 -9.61 -17.93 0.77
CA SER A 155 -10.37 -17.88 -0.48
C SER A 155 -9.69 -18.59 -1.64
N ILE A 156 -8.44 -19.04 -1.46
CA ILE A 156 -7.73 -19.80 -2.48
C ILE A 156 -8.27 -21.24 -2.45
N PRO A 157 -8.69 -21.83 -3.58
CA PRO A 157 -9.24 -23.19 -3.61
C PRO A 157 -8.26 -24.22 -3.02
N THR A 158 -8.74 -25.15 -2.19
CA THR A 158 -7.93 -26.10 -1.42
C THR A 158 -6.95 -26.94 -2.27
N GLY A 159 -7.28 -27.22 -3.53
CA GLY A 159 -6.43 -27.96 -4.48
C GLY A 159 -5.51 -27.09 -5.35
N ALA A 160 -5.55 -25.76 -5.22
CA ALA A 160 -4.72 -24.89 -6.02
C ALA A 160 -3.25 -25.01 -5.61
N VAL A 161 -2.36 -25.11 -6.59
CA VAL A 161 -0.89 -25.18 -6.37
C VAL A 161 -0.37 -23.98 -5.58
N LEU A 162 -1.03 -22.82 -5.68
CA LEU A 162 -0.71 -21.62 -4.90
C LEU A 162 -0.76 -21.86 -3.38
N LEU A 163 -1.49 -22.88 -2.90
CA LEU A 163 -1.59 -23.19 -1.49
C LEU A 163 -0.46 -24.09 -0.95
N THR A 164 0.21 -24.82 -1.83
CA THR A 164 1.24 -25.80 -1.45
C THR A 164 2.65 -25.32 -1.77
N ASP A 165 2.78 -24.41 -2.73
CA ASP A 165 4.06 -23.85 -3.17
C ASP A 165 4.10 -22.34 -2.89
N GLN A 166 4.76 -21.96 -1.79
CA GLN A 166 4.90 -20.56 -1.36
C GLN A 166 5.65 -19.70 -2.38
N SER A 167 6.56 -20.30 -3.17
CA SER A 167 7.30 -19.60 -4.21
C SER A 167 6.41 -19.27 -5.39
N ARG A 168 5.59 -20.24 -5.84
CA ARG A 168 4.57 -19.97 -6.87
C ARG A 168 3.54 -18.96 -6.39
N PHE A 169 3.13 -19.01 -5.12
CA PHE A 169 2.21 -18.03 -4.56
C PHE A 169 2.78 -16.61 -4.61
N TYR A 170 4.01 -16.43 -4.10
CA TYR A 170 4.70 -15.15 -4.15
C TYR A 170 4.87 -14.65 -5.59
N ASN A 171 5.37 -15.51 -6.50
CA ASN A 171 5.58 -15.15 -7.89
C ASN A 171 4.27 -14.73 -8.57
N TYR A 172 3.16 -15.43 -8.30
CA TYR A 172 1.85 -15.11 -8.84
C TYR A 172 1.34 -13.74 -8.34
N ALA A 173 1.48 -13.46 -7.05
CA ALA A 173 1.13 -12.16 -6.47
C ALA A 173 2.01 -11.03 -7.05
N ALA A 174 3.32 -11.24 -7.13
CA ALA A 174 4.28 -10.31 -7.69
C ALA A 174 4.00 -10.02 -9.17
N GLY A 175 3.62 -11.05 -9.94
CA GLY A 175 3.25 -10.93 -11.35
C GLY A 175 2.03 -10.06 -11.55
N MET A 176 0.98 -10.24 -10.74
CA MET A 176 -0.18 -9.36 -10.82
C MET A 176 0.14 -7.92 -10.44
N LEU A 177 0.97 -7.71 -9.42
CA LEU A 177 1.38 -6.36 -9.05
C LEU A 177 2.21 -5.72 -10.18
N MET A 178 3.12 -6.46 -10.80
CA MET A 178 3.90 -6.01 -11.95
C MET A 178 2.99 -5.56 -13.10
N GLU A 179 1.95 -6.33 -13.45
CA GLU A 179 0.97 -5.92 -14.45
C GLU A 179 0.27 -4.60 -14.06
N ARG A 180 -0.08 -4.42 -12.78
CA ARG A 180 -0.68 -3.16 -12.30
C ARG A 180 0.29 -2.00 -12.44
N ILE A 181 1.57 -2.18 -12.11
CA ILE A 181 2.64 -1.18 -12.24
C ILE A 181 2.85 -0.78 -13.70
N LEU A 182 2.96 -1.74 -14.61
CA LEU A 182 3.13 -1.46 -16.05
C LEU A 182 1.94 -0.72 -16.63
N LEU A 183 0.72 -1.09 -16.22
CA LEU A 183 -0.46 -0.33 -16.56
C LEU A 183 -0.47 1.08 -15.93
N THR A 184 0.09 1.28 -14.73
CA THR A 184 0.26 2.62 -14.14
C THR A 184 1.17 3.46 -15.02
N ALA A 185 2.27 2.90 -15.49
CA ALA A 185 3.22 3.58 -16.37
C ALA A 185 2.61 3.96 -17.72
N LYS A 186 1.80 3.06 -18.33
CA LYS A 186 1.07 3.34 -19.58
C LYS A 186 0.03 4.45 -19.45
N TYR A 187 -0.66 4.53 -18.32
CA TYR A 187 -1.74 5.50 -18.07
C TYR A 187 -1.31 6.61 -17.10
N TRP A 188 -0.01 6.93 -17.05
CA TRP A 188 0.49 7.98 -16.18
C TRP A 188 -0.05 9.36 -16.61
N ALA A 189 -0.33 10.22 -15.64
CA ALA A 189 -0.80 11.57 -15.91
C ALA A 189 0.29 12.38 -16.63
N GLY A 190 -0.06 13.01 -17.76
CA GLY A 190 0.91 13.67 -18.64
C GLY A 190 1.51 12.77 -19.72
N GLY A 191 1.10 11.50 -19.78
CA GLY A 191 1.42 10.57 -20.88
C GLY A 191 2.18 9.33 -20.43
N PRO A 192 2.27 8.30 -21.30
CA PRO A 192 2.97 7.06 -20.99
C PRO A 192 4.44 7.29 -20.64
N ARG A 193 4.93 6.54 -19.64
CA ARG A 193 6.32 6.57 -19.16
C ARG A 193 6.90 5.17 -19.09
N ASP A 194 8.22 5.08 -19.10
CA ASP A 194 8.91 3.82 -18.80
C ASP A 194 9.17 3.73 -17.29
N VAL A 195 9.35 2.53 -16.75
CA VAL A 195 9.39 2.31 -15.29
C VAL A 195 10.54 1.41 -14.87
N ILE A 196 11.25 1.81 -13.81
CA ILE A 196 12.22 0.99 -13.10
C ILE A 196 11.56 0.43 -11.85
N VAL A 197 11.62 -0.89 -11.65
CA VAL A 197 10.96 -1.57 -10.52
C VAL A 197 11.99 -2.17 -9.56
N ASN A 198 11.86 -1.84 -8.27
CA ASN A 198 12.67 -2.38 -7.18
C ASN A 198 11.76 -3.04 -6.15
N PHE A 199 11.97 -4.32 -5.88
CA PHE A 199 11.32 -5.11 -4.85
C PHE A 199 12.15 -5.15 -3.57
N GLY A 200 11.47 -5.15 -2.43
CA GLY A 200 12.03 -5.52 -1.15
C GLY A 200 12.54 -6.96 -1.17
N HIS A 201 13.75 -7.16 -0.66
CA HIS A 201 14.35 -8.48 -0.56
C HIS A 201 13.69 -9.28 0.57
N VAL A 202 13.01 -10.37 0.19
CA VAL A 202 12.48 -11.33 1.15
C VAL A 202 13.57 -12.33 1.57
N ARG A 203 13.87 -12.37 2.87
CA ARG A 203 14.88 -13.28 3.43
C ARG A 203 14.54 -14.75 3.12
N GLY A 204 15.55 -15.48 2.66
CA GLY A 204 15.44 -16.91 2.37
C GLY A 204 14.62 -17.25 1.12
N PHE A 205 14.29 -16.25 0.29
CA PHE A 205 13.55 -16.45 -0.95
C PHE A 205 14.44 -16.40 -2.19
N ASN A 206 14.20 -17.32 -3.14
CA ASN A 206 14.95 -17.33 -4.40
C ASN A 206 14.32 -16.39 -5.44
N HIS A 207 14.79 -15.15 -5.45
CA HIS A 207 14.31 -14.11 -6.37
C HIS A 207 14.66 -14.36 -7.85
N GLN A 208 15.56 -15.30 -8.16
CA GLN A 208 15.81 -15.69 -9.56
C GLN A 208 14.59 -16.39 -10.17
N GLU A 209 13.82 -17.15 -9.38
CA GLU A 209 12.58 -17.77 -9.84
C GLU A 209 11.50 -16.74 -10.15
N THR A 210 11.47 -15.63 -9.39
CA THR A 210 10.57 -14.51 -9.68
C THR A 210 10.94 -13.80 -10.98
N GLN A 211 12.24 -13.59 -11.24
CA GLN A 211 12.71 -13.03 -12.51
C GLN A 211 12.36 -13.93 -13.69
N LYS A 212 12.60 -15.25 -13.57
CA LYS A 212 12.17 -16.23 -14.59
C LYS A 212 10.67 -16.15 -14.83
N TYR A 213 9.87 -16.04 -13.77
CA TYR A 213 8.43 -15.90 -13.87
C TYR A 213 8.01 -14.62 -14.59
N PHE A 214 8.65 -13.48 -14.34
CA PHE A 214 8.40 -12.24 -15.08
C PHE A 214 8.76 -12.38 -16.56
N ASN A 215 9.91 -12.98 -16.88
CA ASN A 215 10.31 -13.22 -18.26
C ASN A 215 9.31 -14.13 -19.00
N LEU A 216 8.75 -15.15 -18.33
CA LEU A 216 7.70 -15.99 -18.90
C LEU A 216 6.42 -15.19 -19.19
N LYS A 217 6.02 -14.28 -18.29
CA LYS A 217 4.84 -13.42 -18.51
C LYS A 217 5.06 -12.40 -19.63
N GLU A 218 6.26 -11.86 -19.75
CA GLU A 218 6.66 -10.98 -20.85
C GLU A 218 6.64 -11.73 -22.18
N GLN A 219 7.17 -12.96 -22.24
CA GLN A 219 7.16 -13.80 -23.45
C GLN A 219 5.77 -14.23 -23.89
N GLN A 220 4.84 -14.40 -22.95
CA GLN A 220 3.43 -14.62 -23.25
C GLN A 220 2.75 -13.38 -23.85
N ASP A 221 3.40 -12.21 -23.74
CA ASP A 221 3.00 -10.90 -24.24
C ASP A 221 1.48 -10.68 -24.30
N PRO A 222 0.79 -10.71 -23.15
CA PRO A 222 -0.62 -10.39 -23.16
C PRO A 222 -0.77 -8.95 -23.64
N ALA A 223 -1.35 -8.75 -24.83
CA ALA A 223 -1.42 -7.47 -25.54
C ALA A 223 -1.97 -6.28 -24.71
N TRP A 224 -2.65 -6.55 -23.59
CA TRP A 224 -3.16 -5.54 -22.68
C TRP A 224 -2.13 -5.04 -21.65
N VAL A 225 -1.07 -5.80 -21.35
CA VAL A 225 0.03 -5.41 -20.44
C VAL A 225 1.21 -4.85 -21.25
N PRO A 226 1.65 -3.62 -20.98
CA PRO A 226 2.70 -2.97 -21.77
C PRO A 226 4.11 -3.35 -21.25
N TRP A 227 4.53 -4.60 -21.39
CA TRP A 227 5.84 -5.08 -20.88
C TRP A 227 7.04 -4.29 -21.41
N ALA A 228 6.98 -3.80 -22.65
CA ALA A 228 8.00 -2.94 -23.25
C ALA A 228 8.26 -1.62 -22.49
N ARG A 229 7.41 -1.26 -21.52
CA ARG A 229 7.62 -0.10 -20.63
C ARG A 229 8.55 -0.39 -19.45
N LEU A 230 8.86 -1.65 -19.20
CA LEU A 230 9.77 -2.04 -18.14
C LEU A 230 11.21 -1.69 -18.54
N HIS A 231 11.83 -0.77 -17.83
CA HIS A 231 13.19 -0.34 -18.10
C HIS A 231 14.21 -1.23 -17.36
N GLY A 232 14.67 -2.26 -18.06
CA GLY A 232 15.60 -3.26 -17.53
C GLY A 232 14.90 -4.34 -16.69
N GLN A 233 15.67 -5.14 -15.96
CA GLN A 233 15.11 -6.20 -15.13
C GLN A 233 14.74 -5.68 -13.72
N PRO A 234 13.64 -6.17 -13.11
CA PRO A 234 13.30 -5.81 -11.74
C PRO A 234 14.41 -6.23 -10.77
N LYS A 235 14.73 -5.35 -9.83
CA LYS A 235 15.77 -5.59 -8.83
C LYS A 235 15.15 -6.01 -7.50
N PHE A 236 15.86 -6.84 -6.73
CA PHE A 236 15.47 -7.27 -5.40
C PHE A 236 16.54 -6.81 -4.41
N LEU A 237 16.23 -5.80 -3.63
CA LEU A 237 17.21 -5.06 -2.83
C LEU A 237 16.84 -5.09 -1.35
N GLY A 238 17.84 -5.02 -0.48
CA GLY A 238 17.59 -4.89 0.96
C GLY A 238 16.84 -3.60 1.28
N MET A 239 16.02 -3.61 2.33
CA MET A 239 15.21 -2.45 2.74
C MET A 239 16.05 -1.18 2.98
N GLY A 240 17.30 -1.32 3.44
CA GLY A 240 18.22 -0.19 3.64
C GLY A 240 18.88 0.36 2.37
N SER A 241 18.66 -0.26 1.20
CA SER A 241 19.32 0.15 -0.04
C SER A 241 18.70 1.39 -0.68
N LEU A 242 17.39 1.60 -0.50
CA LEU A 242 16.63 2.70 -1.11
C LEU A 242 15.57 3.20 -0.13
N ASP A 243 15.47 4.53 0.06
CA ASP A 243 14.42 5.13 0.88
C ASP A 243 13.02 4.83 0.33
N GLY A 244 12.87 4.68 -0.99
CA GLY A 244 11.60 4.28 -1.60
C GLY A 244 11.11 2.90 -1.16
N LEU A 245 12.01 1.95 -0.86
CA LEU A 245 11.62 0.65 -0.30
C LEU A 245 11.13 0.79 1.15
N GLN A 246 11.76 1.65 1.94
CA GLN A 246 11.26 1.99 3.28
C GLN A 246 9.89 2.66 3.21
N ALA A 247 9.63 3.49 2.18
CA ALA A 247 8.30 4.05 1.96
C ALA A 247 7.28 2.98 1.59
N ALA A 248 7.62 2.04 0.69
CA ALA A 248 6.74 0.93 0.32
C ALA A 248 6.35 0.06 1.53
N ASP A 249 7.29 -0.24 2.43
CA ASP A 249 7.02 -0.86 3.73
C ASP A 249 5.98 -0.08 4.55
N GLN A 250 6.08 1.26 4.58
CA GLN A 250 5.10 2.07 5.31
C GLN A 250 3.70 1.97 4.69
N TYR A 251 3.56 2.02 3.36
CA TYR A 251 2.27 1.85 2.71
C TYR A 251 1.70 0.43 2.90
N ALA A 252 2.55 -0.61 2.88
CA ALA A 252 2.15 -1.98 3.21
C ALA A 252 1.70 -2.10 4.68
N GLY A 253 2.37 -1.39 5.58
CA GLY A 253 2.00 -1.25 6.98
C GLY A 253 0.65 -0.59 7.20
N MET A 254 0.36 0.51 6.49
CA MET A 254 -0.95 1.19 6.52
C MET A 254 -2.08 0.25 6.08
N LEU A 255 -1.85 -0.52 5.01
CA LEU A 255 -2.79 -1.54 4.56
C LEU A 255 -2.99 -2.62 5.63
N SER A 256 -1.91 -3.13 6.23
CA SER A 256 -1.98 -4.13 7.28
C SER A 256 -2.77 -3.64 8.49
N ALA A 257 -2.57 -2.39 8.92
CA ALA A 257 -3.25 -1.82 10.06
C ALA A 257 -4.75 -1.58 9.81
N ALA A 258 -5.15 -1.37 8.56
CA ALA A 258 -6.55 -1.32 8.16
C ALA A 258 -7.20 -2.73 8.13
N MET A 259 -6.43 -3.75 7.75
CA MET A 259 -6.96 -5.10 7.48
C MET A 259 -6.90 -6.06 8.67
N VAL A 260 -6.01 -5.82 9.63
CA VAL A 260 -5.79 -6.70 10.79
C VAL A 260 -6.31 -6.02 12.04
N ALA A 261 -7.25 -6.69 12.71
CA ALA A 261 -7.79 -6.20 13.97
C ALA A 261 -6.70 -6.15 15.04
N ASP A 262 -6.71 -5.10 15.85
CA ASP A 262 -5.89 -5.01 17.05
C ASP A 262 -6.38 -6.02 18.14
N PRO A 263 -5.67 -6.16 19.27
CA PRO A 263 -6.06 -7.07 20.35
C PRO A 263 -7.45 -6.80 20.97
N TYR A 264 -8.05 -5.65 20.70
CA TYR A 264 -9.37 -5.21 21.17
C TYR A 264 -10.44 -5.28 20.08
N GLY A 265 -10.11 -5.76 18.87
CA GLY A 265 -11.02 -5.86 17.73
C GLY A 265 -11.15 -4.58 16.90
N GLY A 266 -10.36 -3.54 17.21
CA GLY A 266 -10.33 -2.28 16.46
C GLY A 266 -9.48 -2.36 15.19
N TYR A 267 -9.64 -1.39 14.30
CA TYR A 267 -8.84 -1.24 13.08
C TYR A 267 -8.26 0.18 13.00
N GLU A 268 -7.14 0.35 12.29
CA GLU A 268 -6.55 1.66 12.03
C GLU A 268 -6.68 2.02 10.54
N GLU A 269 -7.91 2.01 10.02
CA GLU A 269 -8.21 2.24 8.61
C GLU A 269 -7.84 3.65 8.12
N HIS A 270 -7.83 4.62 9.02
CA HIS A 270 -7.71 6.04 8.68
C HIS A 270 -6.37 6.33 7.99
N HIS A 271 -5.33 5.54 8.24
CA HIS A 271 -4.06 5.65 7.51
C HIS A 271 -4.22 5.29 6.03
N LEU A 272 -4.87 4.16 5.74
CA LEU A 272 -5.17 3.73 4.37
C LEU A 272 -6.15 4.70 3.69
N LEU A 273 -7.19 5.14 4.40
CA LEU A 273 -8.17 6.09 3.89
C LEU A 273 -7.55 7.46 3.59
N ALA A 274 -6.57 7.91 4.38
CA ALA A 274 -5.85 9.16 4.12
C ALA A 274 -5.10 9.10 2.78
N ILE A 275 -4.55 7.94 2.40
CA ILE A 275 -3.85 7.75 1.13
C ILE A 275 -4.73 7.18 0.00
N ARG A 276 -6.05 7.01 0.21
CA ARG A 276 -6.97 6.43 -0.79
C ARG A 276 -6.94 7.14 -2.14
N HIS A 277 -6.70 8.46 -2.13
CA HIS A 277 -6.61 9.29 -3.33
C HIS A 277 -5.33 9.03 -4.13
N ARG A 278 -4.33 8.37 -3.53
CA ARG A 278 -3.10 7.90 -4.19
C ARG A 278 -3.24 6.52 -4.79
N ILE A 279 -4.24 5.73 -4.40
CA ILE A 279 -4.49 4.43 -5.05
C ILE A 279 -4.88 4.69 -6.51
N ARG A 280 -4.22 4.01 -7.45
CA ARG A 280 -4.46 4.23 -8.87
C ARG A 280 -5.92 3.95 -9.26
N ARG A 281 -6.48 4.86 -10.05
CA ARG A 281 -7.85 4.79 -10.57
C ARG A 281 -7.86 4.72 -12.10
N ASN A 282 -8.96 4.23 -12.64
CA ASN A 282 -9.28 4.39 -14.06
C ASN A 282 -9.84 5.81 -14.34
N PRO A 283 -10.11 6.17 -15.60
CA PRO A 283 -10.69 7.47 -15.95
C PRO A 283 -12.05 7.76 -15.30
N GLN A 284 -12.79 6.72 -14.87
CA GLN A 284 -14.07 6.84 -14.17
C GLN A 284 -13.92 6.93 -12.63
N GLY A 285 -12.70 7.00 -12.10
CA GLY A 285 -12.43 7.09 -10.66
C GLY A 285 -12.46 5.76 -9.90
N LYS A 286 -12.70 4.62 -10.56
CA LYS A 286 -12.70 3.29 -9.92
C LYS A 286 -11.27 2.78 -9.71
N CYS A 287 -10.94 2.33 -8.50
CA CYS A 287 -9.64 1.71 -8.20
C CYS A 287 -9.67 0.17 -8.28
N GLU A 288 -10.82 -0.47 -8.03
CA GLU A 288 -10.95 -1.92 -8.04
C GLU A 288 -10.66 -2.49 -9.44
N GLY A 289 -9.75 -3.46 -9.50
CA GLY A 289 -9.22 -4.03 -10.75
C GLY A 289 -8.11 -3.20 -11.41
N PHE A 290 -7.88 -1.98 -10.93
CA PHE A 290 -6.84 -1.07 -11.38
C PHE A 290 -5.73 -0.97 -10.33
N GLY A 291 -5.73 0.07 -9.49
CA GLY A 291 -4.78 0.21 -8.39
C GLY A 291 -5.06 -0.69 -7.19
N PHE A 292 -6.23 -1.32 -7.12
CA PHE A 292 -6.58 -2.21 -6.02
C PHE A 292 -7.12 -3.54 -6.58
N LYS A 293 -6.34 -4.61 -6.49
CA LYS A 293 -6.72 -5.95 -6.95
C LYS A 293 -6.81 -6.89 -5.76
N ALA A 294 -8.02 -7.31 -5.42
CA ALA A 294 -8.27 -8.24 -4.33
C ALA A 294 -8.69 -9.61 -4.86
N MET A 295 -8.04 -10.65 -4.33
CA MET A 295 -8.36 -12.07 -4.53
C MET A 295 -8.87 -12.61 -3.19
N VAL A 296 -10.12 -12.27 -2.90
CA VAL A 296 -10.77 -12.47 -1.59
C VAL A 296 -12.19 -13.01 -1.79
N GLY A 297 -12.83 -13.48 -0.72
CA GLY A 297 -14.22 -13.90 -0.77
C GLY A 297 -15.18 -12.76 -1.19
N PRO A 298 -16.35 -13.06 -1.80
CA PRO A 298 -17.25 -12.05 -2.36
C PRO A 298 -17.71 -10.93 -1.41
N ALA A 299 -17.71 -11.20 -0.10
CA ALA A 299 -18.12 -10.25 0.95
C ALA A 299 -16.98 -9.86 1.90
N THR A 300 -15.75 -10.34 1.67
CA THR A 300 -14.67 -10.21 2.66
C THR A 300 -14.35 -8.75 2.95
N LEU A 301 -14.20 -7.92 1.92
CA LEU A 301 -13.86 -6.51 2.12
C LEU A 301 -15.06 -5.72 2.63
N GLN A 302 -16.25 -6.00 2.12
CA GLN A 302 -17.50 -5.37 2.56
C GLN A 302 -17.86 -5.72 4.01
N SER A 303 -17.28 -6.78 4.57
CA SER A 303 -17.48 -7.16 5.97
C SER A 303 -16.71 -6.29 6.97
N TYR A 304 -15.74 -5.50 6.51
CA TYR A 304 -15.02 -4.59 7.39
C TYR A 304 -15.91 -3.40 7.77
N PRO A 305 -16.01 -3.04 9.07
CA PRO A 305 -16.91 -1.98 9.53
C PRO A 305 -16.57 -0.60 8.96
N TRP A 306 -15.32 -0.42 8.50
CA TRP A 306 -14.83 0.82 7.92
C TRP A 306 -14.83 0.85 6.39
N TRP A 307 -15.09 -0.28 5.72
CA TRP A 307 -14.99 -0.34 4.27
C TRP A 307 -16.00 0.63 3.63
N PRO A 308 -15.55 1.58 2.77
CA PRO A 308 -16.48 2.56 2.22
C PRO A 308 -17.53 1.88 1.34
N ALA A 309 -18.78 2.33 1.41
CA ALA A 309 -19.88 1.75 0.63
C ALA A 309 -19.62 1.73 -0.90
N GLY A 310 -18.86 2.71 -1.41
CA GLY A 310 -18.43 2.79 -2.81
C GLY A 310 -17.12 2.08 -3.15
N GLY A 311 -16.50 1.39 -2.18
CA GLY A 311 -15.12 0.91 -2.28
C GLY A 311 -14.08 2.00 -2.04
N LEU A 312 -12.80 1.66 -2.20
CA LEU A 312 -11.67 2.57 -1.95
C LEU A 312 -11.55 3.72 -2.96
#